data_AF-A0A7V7GW85-F1
#
_entry.id   AF-A0A7V7GW85-F1
#
_cell.length_a   1.000
_cell.length_b   1.000
_cell.length_c   1.000
_cell.angle_alpha   90.00
_cell.angle_beta   90.00
_cell.angle_gamma   90.00
#
_symmetry.space_group_name_H-M   'P 1'
#
loop_
_entity.id
_entity.type
_entity.pdbx_description
1 polymer ?
#
loop_
_entity_poly.entity_id
_entity_poly.type
_entity_poly.pdbx_seq_one_letter_code
_entity_poly.pdbx_strand_id
1 'polypeptide(L)'
;MSTRVADIYQARQGERSPWTAITDQVMGGVSTAELQQCERHGSACTCLSGRTSLENNGGFIQMKLEIEPSWSCGEYAGFFIELCGPAHDYNLNVKTTQLDKPWQSFRCTLTVEPQWKRFVVPYSELQAHRTDKDLDPATIRSVAVIAIGEAFDVDVCVRRFGFYR
;
A
#
# COMPACT_ATOMS: atom_id res chain seq x y z
N MET A 1 -13.39 18.01 16.74
CA MET A 1 -14.10 16.70 16.69
C MET A 1 -13.04 15.64 16.43
N SER A 2 -12.96 14.59 17.26
CA SER A 2 -11.94 13.54 17.08
C SER A 2 -12.33 12.66 15.90
N THR A 3 -11.52 12.64 14.84
CA THR A 3 -11.64 11.67 13.73
C THR A 3 -11.68 10.26 14.32
N ARG A 4 -12.73 9.50 14.03
CA ARG A 4 -12.83 8.11 14.49
C ARG A 4 -12.06 7.24 13.51
N VAL A 5 -11.14 6.43 14.01
CA VAL A 5 -10.35 5.50 13.21
C VAL A 5 -10.73 4.06 13.53
N ALA A 6 -10.67 3.20 12.52
CA ALA A 6 -10.82 1.76 12.66
C ALA A 6 -9.58 1.07 12.11
N ASP A 7 -8.84 0.40 12.99
CA ASP A 7 -7.61 -0.30 12.64
C ASP A 7 -7.90 -1.63 11.94
N ILE A 8 -7.30 -1.80 10.76
CA ILE A 8 -7.25 -3.09 10.07
C ILE A 8 -5.92 -3.77 10.36
N TYR A 9 -4.86 -2.98 10.44
CA TYR A 9 -3.52 -3.46 10.72
C TYR A 9 -2.81 -2.51 11.68
N GLN A 10 -2.21 -3.09 12.71
CA GLN A 10 -1.24 -2.43 13.56
C GLN A 10 -0.10 -3.42 13.81
N ALA A 11 1.11 -3.03 13.45
CA ALA A 11 2.29 -3.85 13.65
C ALA A 11 2.52 -4.09 15.15
N ARG A 12 2.85 -5.33 15.50
CA ARG A 12 3.21 -5.74 16.86
C ARG A 12 4.42 -6.65 16.81
N GLN A 13 5.29 -6.52 17.81
CA GLN A 13 6.46 -7.39 17.91
C GLN A 13 6.02 -8.85 18.09
N GLY A 14 6.65 -9.76 17.34
CA GLY A 14 6.41 -11.21 17.44
C GLY A 14 5.13 -11.73 16.75
N GLU A 15 4.26 -10.87 16.22
CA GLU A 15 3.06 -11.28 15.47
C GLU A 15 3.30 -11.24 13.98
N ARG A 16 3.05 -12.29 13.20
CA ARG A 16 3.27 -12.27 11.74
C ARG A 16 2.50 -11.15 11.04
N SER A 17 3.13 -10.58 10.01
CA SER A 17 2.47 -9.59 9.16
C SER A 17 1.48 -10.23 8.18
N PRO A 18 0.28 -9.65 7.98
CA PRO A 18 -0.64 -10.05 6.91
C PRO A 18 -0.28 -9.46 5.55
N TRP A 19 0.70 -8.55 5.49
CA TRP A 19 1.16 -7.97 4.22
C TRP A 19 1.94 -9.01 3.40
N THR A 20 1.78 -8.96 2.08
CA THR A 20 2.41 -9.89 1.13
C THR A 20 3.22 -9.14 0.08
N ALA A 21 4.43 -9.62 -0.23
CA ALA A 21 5.29 -9.02 -1.24
C ALA A 21 4.90 -9.54 -2.63
N ILE A 22 4.85 -8.66 -3.61
CA ILE A 22 4.65 -9.01 -5.02
C ILE A 22 5.63 -8.20 -5.86
N THR A 23 6.30 -8.84 -6.80
CA THR A 23 7.24 -8.20 -7.73
C THR A 23 6.78 -8.39 -9.17
N ASP A 24 7.42 -7.67 -10.08
CA ASP A 24 7.28 -7.83 -11.53
C ASP A 24 7.73 -9.18 -12.09
N GLN A 25 8.29 -10.08 -11.27
CA GLN A 25 8.66 -11.44 -11.67
C GLN A 25 7.48 -12.23 -12.24
N VAL A 26 6.26 -11.91 -11.83
CA VAL A 26 5.02 -12.48 -12.39
C VAL A 26 4.83 -12.18 -13.88
N MET A 27 5.51 -11.15 -14.39
CA MET A 27 5.53 -10.75 -15.80
C MET A 27 6.91 -10.99 -16.46
N GLY A 28 7.84 -11.68 -15.78
CA GLY A 28 9.21 -11.91 -16.26
C GLY A 28 10.23 -10.83 -15.90
N GLY A 29 9.84 -9.84 -15.08
CA GLY A 29 10.74 -8.85 -14.49
C GLY A 29 11.76 -9.47 -13.53
N VAL A 30 12.76 -8.69 -13.14
CA VAL A 30 13.86 -9.14 -12.27
C VAL A 30 13.98 -8.34 -10.98
N SER A 31 12.93 -7.59 -10.60
CA SER A 31 12.91 -6.91 -9.32
C SER A 31 12.89 -7.92 -8.17
N THR A 32 13.56 -7.59 -7.07
CA THR A 32 13.66 -8.44 -5.88
C THR A 32 13.00 -7.74 -4.70
N ALA A 33 12.34 -8.52 -3.84
CA ALA A 33 11.67 -7.95 -2.67
C ALA A 33 11.67 -8.93 -1.49
N GLU A 34 11.70 -8.36 -0.30
CA GLU A 34 11.53 -9.06 0.95
C GLU A 34 10.59 -8.28 1.87
N LEU A 35 9.78 -9.01 2.63
CA LEU A 35 9.00 -8.45 3.73
C LEU A 35 9.53 -8.98 5.04
N GLN A 36 9.91 -8.07 5.91
CA GLN A 36 10.36 -8.39 7.25
C GLN A 36 9.57 -7.60 8.28
N GLN A 37 9.37 -8.19 9.45
CA GLN A 37 8.97 -7.40 10.61
C GLN A 37 10.20 -6.90 11.31
N CYS A 38 10.21 -5.60 11.57
CA CYS A 38 11.35 -4.91 12.14
C CYS A 38 10.88 -3.86 13.14
N GLU A 39 11.83 -3.27 13.87
CA GLU A 39 11.58 -2.05 14.62
C GLU A 39 12.23 -0.88 13.87
N ARG A 40 11.49 0.20 13.67
CA ARG A 40 12.00 1.43 13.05
C ARG A 40 11.59 2.62 13.89
N HIS A 41 12.59 3.40 14.32
CA HIS A 41 12.41 4.56 15.21
C HIS A 41 11.52 4.25 16.43
N GLY A 42 11.78 3.12 17.10
CA GLY A 42 11.05 2.71 18.32
C GLY A 42 9.62 2.22 18.08
N SER A 43 9.23 1.95 16.82
CA SER A 43 7.92 1.37 16.48
C SER A 43 8.09 0.03 15.78
N ALA A 44 7.34 -0.99 16.20
CA ALA A 44 7.18 -2.20 15.42
C ALA A 44 6.58 -1.85 14.05
N CYS A 45 7.05 -2.50 12.99
CA CYS A 45 6.56 -2.30 11.64
C CYS A 45 6.79 -3.51 10.75
N THR A 46 6.12 -3.52 9.61
CA THR A 46 6.43 -4.39 8.47
C THR A 46 7.14 -3.58 7.40
N CYS A 47 8.26 -4.10 6.95
CA CYS A 47 9.30 -3.41 6.21
C CYS A 47 9.44 -4.12 4.86
N LEU A 48 9.09 -3.42 3.78
CA LEU A 48 9.33 -3.85 2.41
C LEU A 48 10.69 -3.33 1.99
N SER A 49 11.62 -4.24 1.73
CA SER A 49 12.93 -3.94 1.17
C SER A 49 13.13 -4.64 -0.17
N GLY A 50 13.98 -4.10 -1.03
CA GLY A 50 14.23 -4.70 -2.33
C GLY A 50 14.84 -3.72 -3.33
N ARG A 51 14.81 -4.09 -4.61
CA ARG A 51 15.27 -3.21 -5.69
C ARG A 51 14.42 -3.37 -6.93
N THR A 52 13.88 -2.26 -7.42
CA THR A 52 13.18 -2.24 -8.71
C THR A 52 14.18 -2.27 -9.86
N SER A 53 13.85 -3.01 -10.92
CA SER A 53 14.60 -3.05 -12.17
C SER A 53 13.65 -2.84 -13.35
N LEU A 54 14.04 -1.98 -14.30
CA LEU A 54 13.28 -1.76 -15.53
C LEU A 54 13.55 -2.82 -16.61
N GLU A 55 14.45 -3.78 -16.34
CA GLU A 55 14.73 -4.89 -17.24
C GLU A 55 13.51 -5.79 -17.42
N ASN A 56 13.42 -6.45 -18.58
CA ASN A 56 12.31 -7.33 -18.97
C ASN A 56 10.92 -6.68 -18.89
N ASN A 57 10.84 -5.37 -19.15
CA ASN A 57 9.61 -4.58 -19.00
C ASN A 57 9.02 -4.64 -17.58
N GLY A 58 9.88 -4.85 -16.58
CA GLY A 58 9.53 -4.80 -15.18
C GLY A 58 9.42 -3.36 -14.67
N GLY A 59 9.79 -3.20 -13.42
CA GLY A 59 9.91 -1.92 -12.75
C GLY A 59 8.92 -1.76 -11.62
N PHE A 60 8.50 -2.84 -10.93
CA PHE A 60 7.71 -2.69 -9.72
C PHE A 60 7.98 -3.71 -8.61
N ILE A 61 7.80 -3.23 -7.39
CA ILE A 61 7.68 -4.03 -6.16
C ILE A 61 6.52 -3.45 -5.35
N GLN A 62 5.71 -4.29 -4.73
CA GLN A 62 4.63 -3.86 -3.85
C GLN A 62 4.51 -4.74 -2.60
N MET A 63 4.01 -4.15 -1.52
CA MET A 63 3.44 -4.88 -0.39
C MET A 63 1.92 -4.67 -0.37
N LYS A 64 1.18 -5.77 -0.36
CA LYS A 64 -0.27 -5.80 -0.49
C LYS A 64 -0.92 -6.31 0.79
N LEU A 65 -2.00 -5.65 1.20
CA LEU A 65 -2.90 -6.07 2.26
C LEU A 65 -4.29 -6.36 1.64
N GLU A 66 -4.80 -7.57 1.87
CA GLU A 66 -6.19 -7.90 1.54
C GLU A 66 -7.14 -7.30 2.58
N ILE A 67 -8.31 -6.86 2.14
CA ILE A 67 -9.37 -6.32 2.98
C ILE A 67 -10.48 -7.36 3.04
N GLU A 68 -10.76 -7.85 4.24
CA GLU A 68 -11.79 -8.85 4.47
C GLU A 68 -13.18 -8.31 4.10
N PRO A 69 -14.06 -9.10 3.45
CA PRO A 69 -15.41 -8.67 3.07
C PRO A 69 -16.31 -8.24 4.23
N SER A 70 -15.93 -8.56 5.48
CA SER A 70 -16.63 -8.12 6.69
C SER A 70 -16.48 -6.62 6.95
N TRP A 71 -15.51 -5.95 6.34
CA TRP A 71 -15.34 -4.51 6.43
C TRP A 71 -16.36 -3.77 5.56
N SER A 72 -17.26 -3.01 6.21
CA SER A 72 -18.18 -2.10 5.52
C SER A 72 -17.47 -0.83 5.07
N CYS A 73 -16.58 -0.96 4.08
CA CYS A 73 -15.71 0.11 3.58
C CYS A 73 -16.49 1.36 3.13
N GLY A 74 -17.71 1.18 2.61
CA GLY A 74 -18.62 2.28 2.23
C GLY A 74 -19.09 3.18 3.37
N GLU A 75 -18.92 2.78 4.63
CA GLU A 75 -19.28 3.60 5.80
C GLU A 75 -18.15 4.56 6.24
N TYR A 76 -17.02 4.56 5.54
CA TYR A 76 -15.84 5.36 5.87
C TYR A 76 -15.59 6.46 4.83
N ALA A 77 -14.85 7.50 5.21
CA ALA A 77 -14.49 8.60 4.33
C ALA A 77 -13.20 8.32 3.51
N GLY A 78 -12.39 7.36 3.98
CA GLY A 78 -11.12 7.05 3.38
C GLY A 78 -10.24 6.15 4.24
N PHE A 79 -8.95 6.14 3.88
CA PHE A 79 -7.92 5.39 4.58
C PHE A 79 -7.01 6.28 5.39
N PHE A 80 -6.36 5.71 6.38
CA PHE A 80 -5.09 6.24 6.85
C PHE A 80 -4.02 5.14 6.77
N ILE A 81 -2.78 5.56 6.51
CA ILE A 81 -1.62 4.68 6.52
C ILE A 81 -0.44 5.40 7.14
N GLU A 82 0.33 4.70 7.97
CA GLU A 82 1.52 5.26 8.61
C GLU A 82 2.76 4.61 8.01
N LEU A 83 3.54 5.42 7.29
CA LEU A 83 4.74 4.98 6.57
C LEU A 83 6.01 5.66 7.06
N CYS A 84 7.14 5.00 6.86
CA CYS A 84 8.49 5.53 7.12
C CYS A 84 9.52 4.84 6.22
N GLY A 85 10.46 5.59 5.65
CA GLY A 85 11.52 5.08 4.78
C GLY A 85 12.41 6.21 4.28
N PRO A 86 13.47 5.96 3.51
CA PRO A 86 14.17 7.02 2.78
C PRO A 86 13.19 7.85 1.93
N ALA A 87 13.57 9.10 1.66
CA ALA A 87 12.70 10.01 0.91
C ALA A 87 12.46 9.48 -0.51
N HIS A 88 11.23 9.07 -0.81
CA HIS A 88 10.81 8.59 -2.12
C HIS A 88 9.28 8.60 -2.24
N ASP A 89 8.80 8.69 -3.48
CA ASP A 89 7.38 8.55 -3.78
C ASP A 89 6.98 7.08 -3.93
N TYR A 90 5.86 6.72 -3.34
CA TYR A 90 5.21 5.41 -3.49
C TYR A 90 3.76 5.63 -3.88
N ASN A 91 3.17 4.75 -4.69
CA ASN A 91 1.72 4.81 -4.90
C ASN A 91 1.00 3.97 -3.86
N LEU A 92 -0.12 4.49 -3.33
CA LEU A 92 -1.13 3.68 -2.66
C LEU A 92 -2.14 3.25 -3.72
N ASN A 93 -2.09 1.98 -4.11
CA ASN A 93 -3.03 1.38 -5.03
C ASN A 93 -4.16 0.69 -4.25
N VAL A 94 -5.39 0.91 -4.70
CA VAL A 94 -6.61 0.30 -4.19
C VAL A 94 -7.22 -0.55 -5.29
N LYS A 95 -7.53 -1.80 -4.95
CA LYS A 95 -8.20 -2.76 -5.81
C LYS A 95 -9.61 -2.96 -5.31
N THR A 96 -10.55 -2.98 -6.24
CA THR A 96 -11.95 -3.31 -6.00
C THR A 96 -12.37 -4.54 -6.81
N THR A 97 -13.52 -5.13 -6.50
CA THR A 97 -14.08 -6.27 -7.27
C THR A 97 -14.58 -5.86 -8.66
N GLN A 98 -14.82 -4.56 -8.89
CA GLN A 98 -15.17 -4.03 -10.21
C GLN A 98 -13.98 -3.96 -11.18
N LEU A 99 -12.74 -4.21 -10.76
CA LEU A 99 -11.57 -4.16 -11.63
C LEU A 99 -11.20 -5.56 -12.13
N ASP A 100 -11.36 -5.77 -13.43
CA ASP A 100 -11.20 -7.08 -14.06
C ASP A 100 -9.76 -7.34 -14.55
N LYS A 101 -8.91 -6.30 -14.60
CA LYS A 101 -7.53 -6.41 -15.12
C LYS A 101 -6.47 -6.17 -14.04
N PRO A 102 -5.33 -6.90 -14.08
CA PRO A 102 -4.29 -6.78 -13.06
C PRO A 102 -3.60 -5.40 -13.06
N TRP A 103 -3.58 -4.67 -14.18
CA TRP A 103 -2.99 -3.32 -14.27
C TRP A 103 -3.94 -2.17 -13.89
N GLN A 104 -5.21 -2.45 -13.59
CA GLN A 104 -6.19 -1.43 -13.19
C GLN A 104 -6.12 -1.12 -11.70
N SER A 105 -6.32 0.12 -11.30
CA SER A 105 -6.35 0.49 -9.87
C SER A 105 -7.01 1.84 -9.67
N PHE A 106 -7.44 2.12 -8.44
CA PHE A 106 -7.60 3.49 -7.95
C PHE A 106 -6.35 3.84 -7.15
N ARG A 107 -5.75 5.01 -7.36
CA ARG A 107 -4.45 5.29 -6.74
C ARG A 107 -4.21 6.75 -6.39
N CYS A 108 -3.32 6.97 -5.45
CA CYS A 108 -2.69 8.27 -5.18
C CYS A 108 -1.20 8.07 -4.88
N THR A 109 -0.42 9.15 -4.94
CA THR A 109 1.01 9.14 -4.63
C THR A 109 1.24 9.64 -3.21
N LEU A 110 2.08 8.92 -2.46
CA LEU A 110 2.48 9.22 -1.10
C LEU A 110 3.99 9.50 -1.08
N THR A 111 4.38 10.72 -0.72
CA THR A 111 5.78 11.10 -0.52
C THR A 111 6.22 10.69 0.88
N VAL A 112 6.95 9.57 0.96
CA VAL A 112 7.52 9.01 2.19
C VAL A 112 8.78 9.77 2.57
N GLU A 113 9.04 9.89 3.87
CA GLU A 113 10.18 10.59 4.44
C GLU A 113 10.83 9.74 5.56
N PRO A 114 12.07 10.05 6.00
CA PRO A 114 12.81 9.34 7.06
C PRO A 114 12.25 9.55 8.47
N GLN A 115 10.93 9.64 8.58
CA GLN A 115 10.18 9.81 9.81
C GLN A 115 8.79 9.20 9.64
N TRP A 116 8.22 8.70 10.74
CA TRP A 116 6.85 8.19 10.73
C TRP A 116 5.86 9.28 10.38
N LYS A 117 5.19 9.13 9.25
CA LYS A 117 4.17 10.05 8.75
C LYS A 117 2.85 9.31 8.56
N ARG A 118 1.78 9.89 9.08
CA ARG A 118 0.41 9.43 8.80
C ARG A 118 -0.10 10.15 7.56
N PHE A 119 -0.43 9.38 6.53
CA PHE A 119 -1.16 9.84 5.36
C PHE A 119 -2.64 9.57 5.61
N VAL A 120 -3.47 10.60 5.45
CA VAL A 120 -4.93 10.49 5.46
C VAL A 120 -5.37 10.65 4.03
N VAL A 121 -5.98 9.61 3.46
CA VAL A 121 -6.33 9.52 2.04
C VAL A 121 -7.84 9.39 1.92
N PRO A 122 -8.56 10.52 1.72
CA PRO A 122 -9.96 10.50 1.32
C PRO A 122 -10.16 9.68 0.04
N TYR A 123 -11.30 9.00 -0.08
CA TYR A 123 -11.64 8.29 -1.31
C TYR A 123 -11.66 9.20 -2.55
N SER A 124 -11.99 10.48 -2.38
CA SER A 124 -11.98 11.49 -3.44
C SER A 124 -10.58 11.83 -3.98
N GLU A 125 -9.51 11.49 -3.27
CA GLU A 125 -8.13 11.69 -3.74
C GLU A 125 -7.62 10.52 -4.59
N LEU A 126 -8.34 9.40 -4.63
CA LEU A 126 -7.97 8.24 -5.41
C LEU A 126 -8.38 8.41 -6.87
N GLN A 127 -7.38 8.43 -7.76
CA GLN A 127 -7.59 8.59 -9.18
C GLN A 127 -7.72 7.24 -9.86
N ALA A 128 -8.68 7.11 -10.78
CA ALA A 128 -8.80 5.96 -11.65
C ALA A 128 -7.54 5.81 -12.52
N HIS A 129 -7.00 4.59 -12.60
CA HIS A 129 -5.85 4.27 -13.44
C HIS A 129 -6.18 3.10 -14.37
N ARG A 130 -6.14 3.36 -15.68
CA ARG A 130 -6.42 2.40 -16.77
C ARG A 130 -7.83 1.79 -16.70
N THR A 131 -8.78 2.54 -16.15
CA THR A 131 -10.20 2.17 -16.03
C THR A 131 -11.06 3.42 -16.12
N ASP A 132 -12.28 3.28 -16.63
CA ASP A 132 -13.27 4.36 -16.71
C ASP A 132 -14.30 4.28 -15.57
N LYS A 133 -14.08 3.37 -14.60
CA LYS A 133 -14.97 3.21 -13.44
C LYS A 133 -14.63 4.25 -12.37
N ASP A 134 -15.66 4.73 -11.68
CA ASP A 134 -15.50 5.45 -10.42
C ASP A 134 -15.27 4.48 -9.26
N LEU A 135 -14.60 4.94 -8.20
CA LEU A 135 -14.40 4.12 -7.01
C LEU A 135 -15.74 3.87 -6.31
N ASP A 136 -16.13 2.61 -6.20
CA ASP A 136 -17.14 2.15 -5.24
C ASP A 136 -16.44 1.59 -3.99
N PRO A 137 -16.42 2.33 -2.86
CA PRO A 137 -15.72 1.88 -1.67
C PRO A 137 -16.25 0.56 -1.11
N ALA A 138 -17.54 0.24 -1.29
CA ALA A 138 -18.12 -1.01 -0.78
C ALA A 138 -17.51 -2.26 -1.44
N THR A 139 -16.79 -2.08 -2.56
CA THR A 139 -16.18 -3.17 -3.33
C THR A 139 -14.67 -3.28 -3.14
N ILE A 140 -14.07 -2.50 -2.23
CA ILE A 140 -12.63 -2.55 -1.93
C ILE A 140 -12.27 -3.95 -1.43
N ARG A 141 -11.23 -4.54 -2.02
CA ARG A 141 -10.73 -5.89 -1.68
C ARG A 141 -9.26 -5.93 -1.30
N SER A 142 -8.46 -4.96 -1.75
CA SER A 142 -7.07 -4.85 -1.31
C SER A 142 -6.53 -3.44 -1.45
N VAL A 143 -5.51 -3.16 -0.66
CA VAL A 143 -4.62 -2.01 -0.83
C VAL A 143 -3.18 -2.47 -1.00
N ALA A 144 -2.35 -1.67 -1.67
CA ALA A 144 -0.93 -1.94 -1.80
C ALA A 144 -0.12 -0.64 -1.81
N VAL A 145 1.02 -0.66 -1.13
CA VAL A 145 2.07 0.35 -1.32
C VAL A 145 2.99 -0.17 -2.40
N ILE A 146 3.15 0.58 -3.49
CA ILE A 146 3.90 0.15 -4.68
C ILE A 146 5.00 1.15 -5.04
N ALA A 147 6.23 0.62 -5.16
CA ALA A 147 7.34 1.23 -5.87
C ALA A 147 7.21 0.86 -7.35
N ILE A 148 7.12 1.84 -8.25
CA ILE A 148 6.93 1.58 -9.68
C ILE A 148 7.47 2.68 -10.58
N GLY A 149 7.96 2.31 -11.76
CA GLY A 149 8.26 3.24 -12.86
C GLY A 149 9.69 3.77 -12.89
N GLU A 150 10.50 3.41 -11.90
CA GLU A 150 11.91 3.77 -11.78
C GLU A 150 12.69 2.63 -11.14
N ALA A 151 13.99 2.53 -11.42
CA ALA A 151 14.91 1.59 -10.77
C ALA A 151 15.58 2.25 -9.56
N PHE A 152 15.28 1.76 -8.35
CA PHE A 152 15.82 2.27 -7.10
C PHE A 152 15.78 1.20 -6.00
N ASP A 153 16.55 1.43 -4.94
CA ASP A 153 16.50 0.61 -3.74
C ASP A 153 15.26 0.97 -2.92
N VAL A 154 14.36 0.00 -2.78
CA VAL A 154 13.10 0.14 -2.05
C VAL A 154 13.36 -0.14 -0.57
N ASP A 155 12.98 0.81 0.28
CA ASP A 155 12.88 0.60 1.73
C ASP A 155 11.70 1.42 2.28
N VAL A 156 10.56 0.77 2.50
CA VAL A 156 9.37 1.43 3.07
C VAL A 156 8.72 0.54 4.11
N CYS A 157 8.44 1.13 5.27
CA CYS A 157 7.81 0.45 6.39
C CYS A 157 6.39 0.94 6.61
N VAL A 158 5.49 0.04 6.99
CA VAL A 158 4.15 0.34 7.48
C VAL A 158 4.02 -0.13 8.92
N ARG A 159 3.51 0.74 9.81
CA ARG A 159 3.20 0.35 11.20
C ARG A 159 1.71 0.30 11.50
N ARG A 160 0.89 1.01 10.73
CA ARG A 160 -0.56 1.10 10.97
C ARG A 160 -1.29 1.40 9.67
N PHE A 161 -2.43 0.74 9.48
CA PHE A 161 -3.34 0.98 8.36
C PHE A 161 -4.78 0.77 8.82
N GLY A 162 -5.68 1.59 8.33
CA GLY A 162 -7.10 1.46 8.64
C GLY A 162 -7.97 2.48 7.93
N PHE A 163 -9.22 2.54 8.36
CA PHE A 163 -10.20 3.48 7.86
C PHE A 163 -10.42 4.65 8.81
N TYR A 164 -10.95 5.76 8.31
CA TYR A 164 -11.40 6.87 9.14
C TYR A 164 -12.79 7.38 8.74
N ARG A 165 -13.47 8.02 9.70
CA ARG A 165 -14.72 8.75 9.52
C ARG A 165 -14.56 10.19 9.96
#